data_AF-A0A1W9QBK1-F1
#
_entry.id   AF-A0A1W9QBK1-F1
#
_cell.length_a   1.000
_cell.length_b   1.000
_cell.length_c   1.000
_cell.angle_alpha   90.00
_cell.angle_beta   90.00
_cell.angle_gamma   90.00
#
_symmetry.space_group_name_H-M   'P 1'
#
loop_
_entity.id
_entity.type
_entity.pdbx_description
1 polymer ?
#
loop_
_entity_poly.entity_id
_entity_poly.type
_entity_poly.pdbx_seq_one_letter_code
_entity_poly.pdbx_strand_id
1 'polypeptide(L)' 'MSRCPMCGTELGPELSPARPFCSPRCKKLDLQNWLDGVYRLPRELVPEDLSGLSDDEQAELLARIARNQPEG' A
#
# COMPACT_ATOMS: atom_id res chain seq x y z
N MET A 1 2.87 23.12 6.25
CA MET A 1 1.98 22.39 7.17
C MET A 1 1.68 21.03 6.57
N SER A 2 1.90 19.94 7.30
CA SER A 2 1.58 18.58 6.83
C SER A 2 0.15 18.21 7.21
N ARG A 3 -0.51 17.38 6.40
CA ARG A 3 -1.88 16.89 6.64
C ARG A 3 -1.84 15.39 6.94
N CYS A 4 -2.78 14.93 7.77
CA CYS A 4 -3.01 13.51 8.00
C CYS A 4 -3.41 12.85 6.66
N PRO A 5 -2.70 11.81 6.20
CA PRO A 5 -3.00 11.18 4.91
C PRO A 5 -4.35 10.44 4.90
N MET A 6 -4.88 10.08 6.07
CA MET A 6 -6.15 9.37 6.20
C MET A 6 -7.38 10.26 6.24
N CYS A 7 -7.29 11.47 6.79
CA CYS A 7 -8.46 12.32 7.04
C CYS A 7 -8.26 13.80 6.71
N GLY A 8 -7.07 14.21 6.26
CA GLY A 8 -6.77 15.57 5.82
C GLY A 8 -6.59 16.61 6.94
N THR A 9 -6.76 16.23 8.21
CA THR A 9 -6.56 17.12 9.37
C THR A 9 -5.14 17.69 9.40
N GLU A 10 -5.01 18.99 9.66
CA GLU A 10 -3.72 19.66 9.77
C GLU A 10 -2.96 19.15 11.00
N LEU A 11 -1.68 18.84 10.81
CA LEU A 11 -0.80 18.41 11.88
C LEU A 11 -0.11 19.63 12.48
N GLY A 12 -0.28 19.80 13.79
CA GLY A 12 0.47 20.81 14.56
C GLY A 12 1.97 20.51 14.59
N PRO A 13 2.81 21.50 14.97
CA PRO A 13 4.27 21.38 15.00
C PRO A 13 4.78 20.32 16.00
N GLU A 14 3.98 20.00 17.01
CA GLU A 14 4.22 18.96 18.02
C GLU A 14 4.52 17.57 17.40
N LEU A 15 5.61 16.93 17.83
CA LEU A 15 5.94 15.55 17.44
C LEU A 15 5.01 14.57 18.15
N SER A 16 3.83 14.33 17.56
CA SER A 16 2.93 13.25 17.98
C SER A 16 3.54 11.88 17.65
N PRO A 17 3.45 10.87 18.55
CA PRO A 17 3.83 9.49 18.26
C PRO A 17 3.04 8.84 17.11
N ALA A 18 1.88 9.43 16.78
CA ALA A 18 1.01 8.95 15.71
C ALA A 18 1.41 9.48 14.34
N ARG A 19 2.40 10.38 14.20
CA ARG A 19 2.81 10.90 12.89
C ARG A 19 3.18 9.74 11.93
N PRO A 20 2.82 9.82 10.63
CA PRO A 20 2.24 10.97 9.92
C PRO A 20 0.71 11.17 10.10
N PHE A 21 0.07 10.49 11.04
CA PHE A 21 -1.37 10.58 11.28
C PHE A 21 -1.72 11.56 12.41
N CYS A 22 -2.95 12.09 12.41
CA CYS A 22 -3.42 12.98 13.49
C CYS A 22 -3.74 12.23 14.80
N SER A 23 -3.92 10.90 14.74
CA SER A 23 -4.32 10.09 15.89
C SER A 23 -3.98 8.61 15.72
N PRO A 24 -3.89 7.83 16.82
CA PRO A 24 -3.79 6.37 16.75
C PRO A 24 -4.93 5.70 15.98
N ARG A 25 -6.13 6.31 15.97
CA ARG A 25 -7.27 5.84 15.18
C ARG A 25 -6.97 5.90 13.69
N CYS A 26 -6.46 7.03 13.18
CA CYS A 26 -6.11 7.17 11.76
C CYS A 26 -4.99 6.20 11.36
N LYS A 27 -3.99 5.98 12.21
CA LYS A 27 -2.95 4.96 11.97
C LYS A 27 -3.54 3.55 11.81
N LYS A 28 -4.53 3.19 12.63
CA LYS A 28 -5.19 1.88 12.55
C LYS A 28 -6.07 1.75 11.31
N LEU A 29 -6.78 2.80 10.93
CA LEU A 29 -7.60 2.79 9.70
C LEU A 29 -6.74 2.66 8.45
N ASP A 30 -5.58 3.32 8.41
CA ASP A 30 -4.62 3.14 7.31
C ASP A 30 -4.16 1.69 7.20
N LEU A 31 -3.79 1.08 8.33
CA LEU A 31 -3.42 -0.34 8.36
C LEU A 31 -4.57 -1.24 7.92
N GLN A 32 -5.81 -0.94 8.32
CA GLN A 32 -6.97 -1.69 7.86
C GLN A 32 -7.13 -1.60 6.33
N ASN A 33 -6.97 -0.42 5.73
CA ASN A 33 -7.02 -0.26 4.27
C ASN A 33 -5.96 -1.11 3.56
N TRP A 34 -4.78 -1.29 4.14
CA TRP A 34 -3.76 -2.21 3.61
C TRP A 34 -4.22 -3.67 3.69
N LEU A 35 -4.74 -4.10 4.86
CA LEU A 35 -5.19 -5.48 5.07
C LEU A 35 -6.40 -5.84 4.22
N ASP A 36 -7.31 -4.88 4.02
CA ASP A 36 -8.52 -5.03 3.23
C ASP A 36 -8.25 -4.88 1.72
N GLY A 37 -7.00 -4.62 1.31
CA GLY A 37 -6.62 -4.49 -0.10
C GLY A 37 -7.17 -3.24 -0.79
N VAL A 38 -7.57 -2.22 -0.04
CA VAL A 38 -8.07 -0.94 -0.57
C VAL A 38 -6.99 -0.22 -1.36
N TYR A 39 -5.75 -0.25 -0.86
CA TYR A 39 -4.61 0.30 -1.58
C TYR A 39 -4.12 -0.69 -2.63
N ARG A 40 -4.15 -0.25 -3.90
CA ARG A 40 -3.66 -1.01 -5.04
C ARG A 40 -2.55 -0.23 -5.76
N LEU A 41 -1.64 -0.96 -6.39
CA LEU A 41 -0.69 -0.35 -7.31
C LEU A 41 -1.44 0.15 -8.56
N PRO A 42 -1.02 1.28 -9.14
CA PRO A 42 -1.71 1.89 -10.29
C PRO A 42 -1.53 1.11 -11.61
N ARG A 43 -0.66 0.10 -11.61
CA ARG A 43 -0.39 -0.76 -12.77
C ARG A 43 -0.13 -2.19 -12.31
N GLU A 44 -0.29 -3.10 -13.26
CA GLU A 44 0.13 -4.49 -13.09
C GLU A 44 1.65 -4.61 -13.04
N LEU A 45 2.10 -5.70 -12.40
CA LEU A 45 3.51 -6.07 -12.38
C LEU A 45 3.93 -6.64 -13.74
N VAL A 46 5.11 -6.26 -14.20
CA VAL A 46 5.72 -6.75 -15.44
C VAL A 46 6.98 -7.56 -15.12
N PRO A 47 7.47 -8.42 -16.03
CA PRO A 47 8.69 -9.21 -15.81
C PRO A 47 9.89 -8.36 -15.32
N GLU A 48 10.04 -7.14 -15.83
CA GLU A 48 11.10 -6.20 -15.43
C GLU A 48 11.09 -5.89 -13.91
N ASP A 49 9.91 -5.85 -13.28
CA ASP A 49 9.75 -5.63 -11.83
C ASP A 49 10.29 -6.82 -11.01
N LEU A 50 10.48 -7.98 -11.65
CA LEU A 50 10.93 -9.24 -11.07
C LEU A 50 12.30 -9.67 -11.62
N SER A 51 13.07 -8.74 -12.20
CA SER A 51 14.35 -9.00 -12.89
C SER A 51 15.45 -9.68 -12.05
N GLY A 52 15.29 -9.76 -10.72
CA GLY A 52 16.18 -10.52 -9.83
C GLY A 52 15.88 -12.03 -9.74
N LEU A 53 14.86 -12.51 -10.43
CA LEU A 53 14.43 -13.91 -10.43
C LEU A 53 14.70 -14.56 -11.80
N SER A 54 14.84 -15.88 -11.81
CA SER A 54 14.91 -16.63 -13.08
C SER A 54 13.60 -16.52 -13.86
N ASP A 55 13.67 -16.73 -15.18
CA ASP A 55 12.49 -16.61 -16.07
C ASP A 55 11.33 -17.51 -15.63
N ASP A 56 11.64 -18.73 -15.14
CA ASP A 56 10.64 -19.68 -14.65
C ASP A 56 9.95 -19.18 -13.37
N GLU A 57 10.71 -18.60 -12.43
CA GLU A 57 10.17 -18.01 -11.19
C GLU A 57 9.31 -16.77 -11.48
N GLN A 58 9.75 -15.93 -12.43
CA GLN A 58 8.98 -14.78 -12.88
C GLN A 58 7.63 -15.23 -13.47
N ALA A 59 7.65 -16.20 -14.37
CA ALA A 59 6.45 -16.73 -15.01
C ALA A 59 5.47 -17.31 -13.97
N GLU A 60 5.97 -18.06 -12.99
CA GLU A 60 5.13 -18.63 -11.93
C GLU A 60 4.47 -17.54 -11.07
N LEU A 61 5.24 -16.53 -10.64
CA LEU A 61 4.73 -15.45 -9.79
C LEU A 61 3.71 -14.58 -10.53
N LEU A 62 3.98 -14.20 -11.77
CA LEU A 62 3.04 -13.44 -12.59
C LEU A 62 1.73 -14.20 -12.79
N ALA A 63 1.81 -15.50 -13.06
CA ALA A 63 0.62 -16.35 -13.17
C ALA A 63 -0.15 -16.43 -11.84
N ARG A 64 0.53 -16.48 -10.69
CA ARG A 64 -0.09 -16.46 -9.35
C ARG A 64 -0.77 -15.13 -9.06
N ILE A 65 -0.13 -14.01 -9.41
CA ILE A 65 -0.68 -12.67 -9.23
C ILE A 65 -1.94 -12.51 -10.09
N ALA A 66 -1.90 -12.93 -11.36
CA ALA A 66 -3.04 -12.86 -12.26
C ALA A 66 -4.26 -13.65 -11.74
N ARG A 67 -4.05 -14.83 -11.12
CA ARG A 67 -5.13 -15.64 -10.54
C ARG A 67 -5.80 -15.04 -9.30
N ASN A 68 -5.07 -14.18 -8.57
CA ASN A 68 -5.53 -13.60 -7.31
C ASN A 68 -5.94 -12.13 -7.45
N GLN A 69 -6.05 -11.60 -8.67
CA GLN A 69 -6.57 -10.25 -8.85
C GLN A 69 -8.08 -10.25 -8.56
N PRO A 70 -8.56 -9.50 -7.54
CA PRO A 70 -9.99 -9.29 -7.38
C PRO A 70 -10.51 -8.49 -8.58
N GLU A 71 -11.59 -8.97 -9.19
CA GLU A 71 -12.28 -8.22 -10.25
C GLU A 71 -12.59 -6.81 -9.74
N GLY A 72 -12.36 -5.82 -10.62
CA GLY A 72 -12.31 -4.39 -10.32
C GLY A 72 -13.32 -3.89 -9.31
#